data_AF-A0A3D4UXF6-F1
#
_entry.id   AF-A0A3D4UXF6-F1
#
_cell.length_a   1.000
_cell.length_b   1.000
_cell.length_c   1.000
_cell.angle_alpha   90.00
_cell.angle_beta   90.00
_cell.angle_gamma   90.00
#
_symmetry.space_group_name_H-M   'P 1'
#
loop_
_entity.id
_entity.type
_entity.pdbx_description
1 polymer ?
#
loop_
_entity_poly.entity_id
_entity_poly.type
_entity_poly.pdbx_seq_one_letter_code
_entity_poly.pdbx_strand_id
1 'polypeptide(L)'
;MSEASDLMAKLAIENERLRLQKLRTETKGTEKDEGQPEAPKRQAPQKQEIDPKLQSWLNKNTWFGQDMVMTRGAQAIHEQIVANDGFDPSTDEYYQEIDKRMRVEFPQKFQSDRKVAQTVAPANGKAVSNSGRKKQIELTPGQVAFAKKMRIPLEQYAKEVAKIDSRKGA
;
A
#
# COMPACT_ATOMS: atom_id res chain seq x y z
N MET A 1 32.09 15.13 -18.80
CA MET A 1 32.03 16.61 -18.98
C MET A 1 30.75 17.08 -19.69
N SER A 2 30.01 16.22 -20.39
CA SER A 2 28.78 16.59 -21.16
C SER A 2 27.49 16.68 -20.32
N GLU A 3 27.40 15.96 -19.19
CA GLU A 3 26.17 15.92 -18.39
C GLU A 3 25.89 17.25 -17.68
N ALA A 4 26.93 17.97 -17.25
CA ALA A 4 26.78 19.27 -16.60
C ALA A 4 26.25 20.35 -17.57
N SER A 5 26.69 20.33 -18.83
CA SER A 5 26.17 21.25 -19.86
C SER A 5 24.72 20.95 -20.22
N ASP A 6 24.33 19.68 -20.29
CA ASP A 6 22.94 19.27 -20.58
C ASP A 6 21.99 19.61 -19.44
N LEU A 7 22.44 19.47 -18.19
CA LEU A 7 21.65 19.87 -17.02
C LEU A 7 21.46 21.40 -16.97
N MET A 8 22.49 22.17 -17.28
CA MET A 8 22.40 23.64 -17.34
C MET A 8 21.48 24.11 -18.47
N ALA A 9 21.50 23.44 -19.64
CA ALA A 9 20.60 23.75 -20.74
C ALA A 9 19.13 23.47 -20.38
N LYS A 10 18.85 22.34 -19.72
CA LYS A 10 17.50 22.02 -19.21
C LYS A 10 17.03 23.05 -18.19
N LEU A 11 17.90 23.46 -17.26
CA LEU A 11 17.58 24.42 -16.22
C LEU A 11 17.32 25.83 -16.78
N ALA A 12 18.00 26.20 -17.86
CA ALA A 12 17.77 27.47 -18.58
C ALA A 12 16.37 27.50 -19.23
N ILE A 13 15.99 26.41 -19.91
CA ILE A 13 14.68 26.29 -20.58
C ILE A 13 13.53 26.32 -19.56
N GLU A 14 13.70 25.65 -18.41
CA GLU A 14 12.71 25.62 -17.33
C GLU A 14 12.49 27.02 -16.74
N ASN A 15 13.57 27.77 -16.49
CA ASN A 15 13.50 29.13 -15.97
C ASN A 15 12.84 30.11 -16.94
N GLU A 16 13.12 29.98 -18.25
CA GLU A 16 12.49 30.79 -19.27
C GLU A 16 10.99 30.53 -19.37
N ARG A 17 10.58 29.26 -19.31
CA ARG A 17 9.16 28.88 -19.27
C ARG A 17 8.45 29.44 -18.04
N LEU A 18 9.09 29.40 -16.88
CA LEU A 18 8.54 29.90 -15.62
C LEU A 18 8.42 31.44 -15.63
N ARG A 19 9.36 32.13 -16.28
CA ARG A 19 9.32 33.59 -16.48
C ARG A 19 8.16 33.99 -17.42
N LEU A 20 7.97 33.27 -18.53
CA LEU A 20 6.86 33.52 -19.46
C LEU A 20 5.50 33.26 -18.80
N GLN A 21 5.40 32.25 -17.95
CA GLN A 21 4.18 31.97 -17.20
C GLN A 21 3.85 33.10 -16.21
N LYS A 22 4.86 33.61 -15.48
CA LYS A 22 4.72 34.74 -14.55
C LYS A 22 4.31 36.03 -15.25
N LEU A 23 4.96 36.38 -16.37
CA LEU A 23 4.57 37.54 -17.18
C LEU A 23 3.11 37.47 -17.62
N ARG A 24 2.66 36.28 -18.05
CA ARG A 24 1.28 36.06 -18.53
C ARG A 24 0.24 36.08 -17.40
N THR A 25 0.65 35.83 -16.16
CA THR A 25 -0.20 36.00 -14.97
C THR A 25 -0.22 37.45 -14.49
N GLU A 26 0.89 38.17 -14.58
CA GLU A 26 0.97 39.59 -14.21
C GLU A 26 0.23 40.49 -15.21
N THR A 27 0.41 40.30 -16.52
CA THR A 27 -0.32 41.09 -17.54
C THR A 27 -1.83 40.86 -17.49
N LYS A 28 -2.28 39.70 -17.02
CA LYS A 28 -3.71 39.41 -16.84
C LYS A 28 -4.31 40.07 -15.58
N GLY A 29 -3.48 40.62 -14.69
CA GLY A 29 -3.90 41.28 -13.46
C GLY A 29 -4.12 42.79 -13.59
N THR A 30 -3.58 43.45 -14.63
CA THR A 30 -3.50 44.93 -14.67
C THR A 30 -4.31 45.62 -15.77
N GLU A 31 -4.90 44.89 -16.72
CA GLU A 31 -5.73 45.50 -17.77
C GLU A 31 -7.16 44.99 -17.68
N LYS A 32 -7.98 45.75 -16.96
CA LYS A 32 -9.43 45.59 -16.92
C LYS A 32 -10.07 46.97 -17.10
N ASP A 33 -9.91 47.56 -18.28
CA ASP A 33 -10.90 48.50 -18.82
C ASP A 33 -10.82 48.60 -20.36
N GLU A 34 -11.99 48.79 -20.97
CA GLU A 34 -12.30 49.06 -22.39
C GLU A 34 -12.15 47.96 -23.48
N GLY A 35 -13.30 47.37 -23.87
CA GLY A 35 -13.76 47.29 -25.27
C GLY A 35 -13.23 46.20 -26.24
N GLN A 36 -13.81 44.98 -26.18
CA GLN A 36 -13.82 43.87 -27.19
C GLN A 36 -12.46 43.34 -27.74
N PRO A 37 -12.33 42.06 -28.21
CA PRO A 37 -13.32 41.02 -28.48
C PRO A 37 -13.27 39.84 -27.48
N GLU A 38 -14.27 38.97 -27.58
CA GLU A 38 -14.51 37.81 -26.71
C GLU A 38 -13.33 36.83 -26.69
N ALA A 39 -12.42 37.01 -25.74
CA ALA A 39 -11.37 36.04 -25.45
C ALA A 39 -12.02 34.71 -25.00
N PRO A 40 -11.52 33.54 -25.45
CA PRO A 40 -12.05 32.26 -25.00
C PRO A 40 -11.99 32.23 -23.48
N LYS A 41 -13.15 32.19 -22.84
CA LYS A 41 -13.29 32.05 -21.38
C LYS A 41 -12.39 30.89 -20.98
N ARG A 42 -11.25 31.17 -20.35
CA ARG A 42 -10.49 30.15 -19.64
C ARG A 42 -11.47 29.57 -18.65
N GLN A 43 -11.95 28.36 -18.95
CA GLN A 43 -12.66 27.54 -18.01
C GLN A 43 -11.78 27.51 -16.77
N ALA A 44 -12.22 28.17 -15.70
CA ALA A 44 -11.65 27.90 -14.39
C ALA A 44 -11.72 26.38 -14.24
N PRO A 45 -10.66 25.70 -13.78
CA PRO A 45 -10.71 24.27 -13.57
C PRO A 45 -11.97 23.99 -12.77
N GLN A 46 -12.93 23.30 -13.39
CA GLN A 46 -14.16 22.92 -12.73
C GLN A 46 -13.71 22.25 -11.45
N LYS A 47 -14.15 22.81 -10.31
CA LYS A 47 -13.97 22.17 -9.02
C LYS A 47 -14.76 20.89 -9.14
N GLN A 48 -14.09 19.82 -9.58
CA GLN A 48 -14.67 18.50 -9.72
C GLN A 48 -15.38 18.24 -8.40
N GLU A 49 -16.68 17.99 -8.47
CA GLU A 49 -17.47 17.66 -7.30
C GLU A 49 -16.80 16.46 -6.66
N ILE A 50 -16.07 16.73 -5.58
CA ILE A 50 -15.25 15.71 -4.92
C ILE A 50 -16.26 14.70 -4.40
N ASP A 51 -16.20 13.48 -4.89
CA ASP A 51 -17.09 12.40 -4.46
C ASP A 51 -17.15 12.39 -2.92
N PRO A 52 -18.36 12.40 -2.30
CA PRO A 52 -18.49 12.34 -0.86
C PRO A 52 -17.72 11.16 -0.22
N LYS A 53 -17.55 10.05 -0.94
CA LYS A 53 -16.72 8.91 -0.51
C LYS A 53 -15.24 9.25 -0.50
N LEU A 54 -14.75 9.91 -1.56
CA LEU A 54 -13.37 10.37 -1.64
C LEU A 54 -13.06 11.36 -0.52
N GLN A 55 -13.95 12.31 -0.25
CA GLN A 55 -13.80 13.22 0.90
C GLN A 55 -13.70 12.45 2.22
N SER A 56 -14.58 11.47 2.42
CA SER A 56 -14.58 10.63 3.63
C SER A 56 -13.28 9.84 3.78
N TRP A 57 -12.73 9.33 2.67
CA TRP A 57 -11.45 8.62 2.66
C TRP A 57 -10.27 9.56 2.95
N LEU A 58 -10.23 10.75 2.33
CA LEU A 58 -9.21 11.77 2.57
C LEU A 58 -9.23 12.25 4.03
N ASN A 59 -10.41 12.42 4.62
CA ASN A 59 -10.56 12.79 6.03
C ASN A 59 -9.96 11.74 6.98
N LYS A 60 -10.01 10.45 6.62
CA LYS A 60 -9.36 9.37 7.37
C LYS A 60 -7.85 9.33 7.14
N ASN A 61 -7.42 9.69 5.93
CA ASN A 61 -6.04 9.61 5.45
C ASN A 61 -5.40 11.01 5.34
N THR A 62 -5.17 11.65 6.48
CA THR A 62 -4.59 13.01 6.57
C THR A 62 -3.18 13.14 5.97
N TRP A 63 -2.48 12.01 5.79
CA TRP A 63 -1.18 11.95 5.14
C TRP A 63 -1.25 12.24 3.63
N PHE A 64 -2.42 12.11 3.01
CA PHE A 64 -2.61 12.35 1.58
C PHE A 64 -2.45 13.84 1.26
N GLY A 65 -1.47 14.18 0.42
CA GLY A 65 -1.09 15.56 0.10
C GLY A 65 -0.10 16.21 1.08
N GLN A 66 0.04 15.69 2.31
CA GLN A 66 1.10 16.12 3.23
C GLN A 66 2.39 15.35 2.98
N ASP A 67 2.30 14.03 2.88
CA ASP A 67 3.44 13.16 2.59
C ASP A 67 3.45 12.82 1.10
N MET A 68 4.39 13.42 0.37
CA MET A 68 4.55 13.20 -1.06
C MET A 68 4.87 11.74 -1.40
N VAL A 69 5.61 11.03 -0.54
CA VAL A 69 5.98 9.63 -0.78
C VAL A 69 4.74 8.75 -0.67
N MET A 70 3.96 8.92 0.40
CA MET A 70 2.71 8.17 0.55
C MET A 70 1.67 8.54 -0.51
N THR A 71 1.59 9.81 -0.90
CA THR A 71 0.65 10.27 -1.93
C THR A 71 0.98 9.64 -3.30
N ARG A 72 2.26 9.62 -3.68
CA ARG A 72 2.70 8.96 -4.92
C ARG A 72 2.58 7.45 -4.84
N GLY A 73 2.86 6.85 -3.68
CA GLY A 73 2.64 5.43 -3.43
C GLY A 73 1.17 5.03 -3.60
N ALA A 74 0.25 5.82 -3.04
CA ALA A 74 -1.18 5.61 -3.20
C ALA A 74 -1.62 5.73 -4.66
N GLN A 75 -1.05 6.67 -5.43
CA GLN A 75 -1.31 6.79 -6.86
C GLN A 75 -0.81 5.56 -7.65
N ALA A 76 0.39 5.06 -7.35
CA ALA A 76 0.92 3.85 -7.98
C ALA A 76 0.05 2.62 -7.65
N ILE A 77 -0.41 2.51 -6.40
CA ILE A 77 -1.33 1.44 -5.98
C ILE A 77 -2.67 1.57 -6.71
N HIS A 78 -3.22 2.78 -6.86
CA HIS A 78 -4.42 3.01 -7.66
C HIS A 78 -4.25 2.48 -9.09
N GLU A 79 -3.16 2.85 -9.75
CA GLU A 79 -2.86 2.39 -11.12
C GLU A 79 -2.80 0.87 -11.19
N GLN A 80 -2.17 0.21 -10.22
CA GLN A 80 -2.09 -1.25 -10.15
C GLN A 80 -3.46 -1.91 -9.95
N ILE A 81 -4.30 -1.36 -9.06
CA ILE A 81 -5.63 -1.91 -8.75
C ILE A 81 -6.56 -1.77 -9.95
N VAL A 82 -6.56 -0.61 -10.60
CA VAL A 82 -7.40 -0.35 -11.77
C VAL A 82 -6.91 -1.16 -12.97
N ALA A 83 -5.58 -1.24 -13.18
CA ALA A 83 -5.03 -1.93 -14.34
C ALA A 83 -5.07 -3.46 -14.23
N ASN A 84 -4.72 -4.03 -13.06
CA ASN A 84 -4.58 -5.48 -12.92
C ASN A 84 -5.86 -6.16 -12.43
N ASP A 85 -6.52 -5.56 -11.44
CA ASP A 85 -7.66 -6.18 -10.78
C ASP A 85 -9.00 -5.64 -11.31
N GLY A 86 -8.99 -4.54 -12.06
CA GLY A 86 -10.18 -3.99 -12.71
C GLY A 86 -11.21 -3.39 -11.75
N PHE A 87 -10.81 -2.95 -10.55
CA PHE A 87 -11.75 -2.31 -9.62
C PHE A 87 -12.18 -0.93 -10.13
N ASP A 88 -13.46 -0.61 -9.91
CA ASP A 88 -14.02 0.71 -10.20
C ASP A 88 -13.63 1.72 -9.10
N PRO A 89 -12.97 2.84 -9.45
CA PRO A 89 -12.59 3.91 -8.51
C PRO A 89 -13.74 4.56 -7.73
N SER A 90 -14.99 4.34 -8.15
CA SER A 90 -16.20 4.91 -7.55
C SER A 90 -16.78 4.04 -6.42
N THR A 91 -16.22 2.84 -6.23
CA THR A 91 -16.73 1.83 -5.31
C THR A 91 -16.07 1.95 -3.93
N ASP A 92 -16.80 1.62 -2.86
CA ASP A 92 -16.22 1.62 -1.49
C ASP A 92 -15.08 0.59 -1.35
N GLU A 93 -15.22 -0.55 -2.02
CA GLU A 93 -14.24 -1.64 -2.02
C GLU A 93 -12.86 -1.20 -2.55
N TYR A 94 -12.84 -0.30 -3.54
CA TYR A 94 -11.61 0.27 -4.08
C TYR A 94 -10.81 1.03 -3.00
N TYR A 95 -11.48 1.85 -2.19
CA TYR A 95 -10.83 2.60 -1.11
C TYR A 95 -10.31 1.67 0.00
N GLN A 96 -11.02 0.57 0.28
CA GLN A 96 -10.57 -0.44 1.25
C GLN A 96 -9.32 -1.17 0.78
N GLU A 97 -9.23 -1.55 -0.50
CA GLU A 97 -8.03 -2.18 -1.04
C GLU A 97 -6.83 -1.23 -1.07
N ILE A 98 -7.03 0.04 -1.43
CA ILE A 98 -5.95 1.04 -1.34
C ILE A 98 -5.41 1.11 0.08
N ASP A 99 -6.27 1.26 1.08
CA ASP A 99 -5.84 1.33 2.49
C ASP A 99 -5.08 0.08 2.92
N LYS A 100 -5.54 -1.10 2.50
CA LYS A 100 -4.91 -2.38 2.81
C LYS A 100 -3.52 -2.49 2.20
N ARG A 101 -3.37 -2.16 0.91
CA ARG A 101 -2.08 -2.16 0.21
C ARG A 101 -1.14 -1.09 0.76
N MET A 102 -1.64 0.10 1.07
CA MET A 102 -0.87 1.15 1.73
C MET A 102 -0.30 0.68 3.08
N ARG A 103 -1.05 -0.09 3.88
CA ARG A 103 -0.55 -0.67 5.13
C ARG A 103 0.53 -1.75 4.93
N VAL A 104 0.47 -2.46 3.81
CA VAL A 104 1.46 -3.50 3.45
C VAL A 104 2.74 -2.88 2.89
N GLU A 105 2.63 -1.88 2.01
CA GLU A 105 3.76 -1.18 1.40
C GLU A 105 4.45 -0.21 2.37
N PHE A 106 3.65 0.47 3.20
CA PHE A 106 4.14 1.45 4.16
C PHE A 106 3.83 1.05 5.60
N PRO A 107 4.26 -0.14 6.07
CA PRO A 107 3.92 -0.60 7.41
C PRO A 107 4.42 0.39 8.47
N GLN A 108 5.58 1.00 8.25
CA GLN A 108 6.16 2.01 9.16
C GLN A 108 5.28 3.25 9.36
N LYS A 109 4.40 3.59 8.40
CA LYS A 109 3.55 4.79 8.48
C LYS A 109 2.21 4.52 9.17
N PHE A 110 1.79 3.26 9.21
CA PHE A 110 0.53 2.83 9.83
C PHE A 110 0.71 2.05 11.14
N GLN A 111 1.95 1.71 11.51
CA GLN A 111 2.24 1.18 12.83
C GLN A 111 2.25 2.32 13.85
N SER A 112 1.07 2.66 14.34
CA SER A 112 0.91 3.50 15.53
C SER A 112 1.58 2.82 16.71
N ASP A 113 2.71 3.36 17.16
CA ASP A 113 3.34 3.08 18.46
C ASP A 113 3.35 1.61 18.90
N ARG A 114 3.54 0.68 17.95
CA ARG A 114 4.08 -0.63 18.33
C ARG A 114 5.51 -0.33 18.73
N LYS A 115 5.70 -0.02 20.01
CA LYS A 115 6.99 -0.21 20.68
C LYS A 115 7.49 -1.54 20.15
N VAL A 116 8.52 -1.48 19.32
CA VAL A 116 9.28 -2.65 18.94
C VAL A 116 9.71 -3.20 20.28
N ALA A 117 8.95 -4.17 20.80
CA ALA A 117 9.35 -4.94 21.95
C ALA A 117 10.56 -5.65 21.40
N GLN A 118 11.72 -5.02 21.60
CA GLN A 118 13.00 -5.56 21.25
C GLN A 118 13.08 -6.81 22.09
N THR A 119 12.69 -7.94 21.51
CA THR A 119 12.87 -9.25 22.12
C THR A 119 14.36 -9.49 22.06
N VAL A 120 15.06 -8.87 23.00
CA VAL A 120 16.44 -9.21 23.32
C VAL A 120 16.40 -10.68 23.70
N ALA A 121 17.13 -11.50 22.94
CA ALA A 121 17.33 -12.89 23.32
C ALA A 121 17.82 -12.88 24.79
N PRO A 122 17.21 -13.65 25.70
CA PRO A 122 17.73 -13.76 27.05
C PRO A 122 19.18 -14.25 26.92
N ALA A 123 20.13 -13.46 27.44
CA ALA A 123 21.56 -13.75 27.40
C ALA A 123 21.94 -15.05 28.15
N ASN A 124 20.99 -15.72 28.79
CA ASN A 124 21.12 -17.11 29.21
C ASN A 124 20.17 -17.97 28.39
N GLY A 125 20.76 -18.74 27.47
CA GLY A 125 20.07 -19.66 26.61
C GLY A 125 19.24 -20.67 27.39
N LYS A 126 17.93 -20.50 27.38
CA LYS A 126 16.96 -21.56 27.15
C LYS A 126 15.80 -20.95 26.38
N ALA A 127 15.71 -21.27 25.10
CA ALA A 127 14.46 -21.15 24.38
C ALA A 127 13.44 -21.95 25.19
N VAL A 128 12.49 -21.27 25.84
CA VAL A 128 11.28 -21.90 26.34
C VAL A 128 10.45 -22.21 25.09
N SER A 129 10.90 -23.20 24.33
CA SER A 129 10.02 -23.92 23.44
C SER A 129 8.93 -24.50 24.35
N ASN A 130 7.70 -24.35 23.92
CA ASN A 130 6.50 -24.77 24.62
C ASN A 130 6.40 -26.31 24.64
N SER A 131 7.48 -26.99 25.06
CA SER A 131 7.75 -28.42 24.99
C SER A 131 6.87 -29.26 25.94
N GLY A 132 5.98 -28.62 26.69
CA GLY A 132 4.98 -29.27 27.53
C GLY A 132 3.61 -29.43 26.88
N ARG A 133 3.34 -28.75 25.74
CA ARG A 133 2.03 -28.88 25.08
C ARG A 133 2.02 -30.14 24.22
N LYS A 134 1.32 -31.17 24.68
CA LYS A 134 1.08 -32.41 23.93
C LYS A 134 0.60 -32.03 22.52
N LYS A 135 1.36 -32.39 21.48
CA LYS A 135 0.99 -32.14 20.08
C LYS A 135 -0.28 -32.95 19.78
N GLN A 136 -1.41 -32.27 19.69
CA GLN A 136 -2.66 -32.88 19.26
C GLN A 136 -2.60 -33.00 17.74
N ILE A 137 -2.71 -34.23 17.22
CA ILE A 137 -2.75 -34.53 15.79
C ILE A 137 -4.17 -34.97 15.48
N GLU A 138 -4.85 -34.22 14.62
CA GLU A 138 -6.15 -34.58 14.10
C GLU A 138 -5.98 -35.51 12.89
N LEU A 139 -6.62 -36.68 12.94
CA LEU A 139 -6.57 -37.64 11.84
C LEU A 139 -7.74 -37.42 10.89
N THR A 140 -7.47 -37.52 9.59
CA THR A 140 -8.54 -37.47 8.59
C THR A 140 -9.41 -38.75 8.66
N PRO A 141 -10.70 -38.69 8.27
CA PRO A 141 -11.58 -39.87 8.29
C PRO A 141 -11.03 -41.07 7.51
N GLY A 142 -10.29 -40.83 6.41
CA GLY A 142 -9.60 -41.86 5.64
C GLY A 142 -8.44 -42.53 6.40
N GLN A 143 -7.67 -41.75 7.16
CA GLN A 143 -6.61 -42.28 8.03
C GLN A 143 -7.18 -43.15 9.16
N VAL A 144 -8.31 -42.73 9.75
CA VAL A 144 -9.03 -43.51 10.76
C VAL A 144 -9.54 -44.83 10.17
N ALA A 145 -10.11 -44.80 8.97
CA ALA A 145 -10.57 -46.01 8.27
C ALA A 145 -9.41 -46.96 7.93
N PHE A 146 -8.28 -46.42 7.48
CA PHE A 146 -7.07 -47.20 7.18
C PHE A 146 -6.49 -47.88 8.42
N ALA A 147 -6.34 -47.16 9.53
CA ALA A 147 -5.83 -47.71 10.78
C ALA A 147 -6.74 -48.84 11.31
N LYS A 148 -8.07 -48.64 11.26
CA LYS A 148 -9.06 -49.68 11.62
C LYS A 148 -8.96 -50.90 10.71
N LYS A 149 -8.80 -50.70 9.40
CA LYS A 149 -8.65 -51.78 8.42
C LYS A 149 -7.39 -52.61 8.66
N MET A 150 -6.29 -51.96 9.04
CA MET A 150 -5.01 -52.60 9.34
C MET A 150 -4.92 -53.14 10.79
N ARG A 151 -5.99 -52.98 11.59
CA ARG A 151 -6.03 -53.33 13.03
C ARG A 151 -4.90 -52.68 13.85
N ILE A 152 -4.52 -51.45 13.49
CA ILE A 152 -3.50 -50.67 14.19
C ILE A 152 -4.21 -49.69 15.15
N PRO A 153 -3.76 -49.58 16.43
CA PRO A 153 -4.28 -48.57 17.34
C PRO A 153 -4.14 -47.16 16.78
N LEU A 154 -5.18 -46.34 16.90
CA LEU A 154 -5.20 -44.97 16.37
C LEU A 154 -4.07 -44.11 16.93
N GLU A 155 -3.68 -44.32 18.19
CA GLU A 155 -2.56 -43.63 18.84
C GLU A 155 -1.21 -43.92 18.16
N GLN A 156 -0.96 -45.18 17.80
CA GLN A 156 0.29 -45.57 17.14
C GLN A 156 0.35 -45.00 15.72
N TYR A 157 -0.77 -45.04 15.01
CA TYR A 157 -0.84 -44.45 13.67
C TYR A 157 -0.65 -42.93 13.71
N ALA A 158 -1.27 -42.22 14.66
CA ALA A 158 -1.09 -40.77 14.86
C ALA A 158 0.37 -40.40 15.13
N LYS A 159 1.09 -41.23 15.92
CA LYS A 159 2.51 -41.04 16.23
C LYS A 159 3.38 -41.12 14.97
N GLU A 160 3.13 -42.09 14.08
CA GLU A 160 3.89 -42.23 12.83
C GLU A 160 3.58 -41.10 11.84
N VAL A 161 2.31 -40.68 11.73
CA VAL A 161 1.94 -39.51 10.91
C VAL A 161 2.68 -38.26 11.40
N ALA A 162 2.69 -38.01 12.71
CA ALA A 162 3.42 -36.87 13.27
C ALA A 162 4.94 -36.93 13.03
N LYS A 163 5.51 -38.12 13.00
CA LYS A 163 6.93 -38.37 12.71
C LYS A 163 7.27 -38.16 11.22
N ILE A 164 6.30 -38.35 10.34
CA ILE A 164 6.44 -38.08 8.90
C ILE A 164 6.31 -36.58 8.64
N ASP A 165 5.29 -35.92 9.21
CA ASP A 165 5.07 -34.48 9.03
C ASP A 165 6.22 -33.64 9.57
N SER A 166 6.79 -34.03 10.73
CA SER A 166 7.97 -33.36 11.29
C SER A 166 9.24 -33.53 10.44
N ARG A 167 9.35 -34.63 9.69
CA ARG A 167 10.47 -34.86 8.76
C ARG A 167 10.29 -34.19 7.41
N LYS A 168 9.05 -33.96 6.98
CA LYS A 168 8.74 -33.26 5.72
C LYS A 168 8.85 -31.73 5.83
N GLY A 169 8.72 -31.19 7.03
CA GLY A 169 8.83 -29.75 7.32
C GLY A 169 10.22 -29.28 7.76
N ALA A 170 11.26 -30.11 7.62
CA ALA A 170 12.67 -29.77 7.83
C ALA A 170 13.41 -29.79 6.49
#